data_AF-A0A350BRB7-F1
#
_entry.id   AF-A0A350BRB7-F1
#
_cell.length_a   1.000
_cell.length_b   1.000
_cell.length_c   1.000
_cell.angle_alpha   90.00
_cell.angle_beta   90.00
_cell.angle_gamma   90.00
#
_symmetry.space_group_name_H-M   'P 1'
#
loop_
_entity.id
_entity.type
_entity.pdbx_description
1 polymer ?
#
loop_
_entity_poly.entity_id
_entity_poly.type
_entity_poly.pdbx_seq_one_letter_code
_entity_poly.pdbx_strand_id
1 'polypeptide(L)'
;MIKKLLFFLILPLLLGAGVPEEHKPNKIDWLDFNTGFLKAQKEGKIAIIDCYTEWCGWCKVMDKKTFSNDSIAARMNEKYIAIKFNPELPGKYWTGTDSLTGRQMLMALSNNKPTGYPTFFFFVPQDKKMFQVPGYKDVEGLNEVFDNVERYQKAATLKSP
;
A
#
# COMPACT_ATOMS: atom_id res chain seq x y z
N MET A 1 -39.07 -20.45 -66.40
CA MET A 1 -38.62 -19.05 -66.29
C MET A 1 -38.28 -18.73 -64.84
N ILE A 2 -37.01 -18.42 -64.61
CA ILE A 2 -36.35 -17.72 -63.50
C ILE A 2 -37.25 -17.27 -62.34
N LYS A 3 -36.90 -17.69 -61.12
CA LYS A 3 -36.51 -16.79 -60.02
C LYS A 3 -35.77 -17.58 -58.93
N LYS A 4 -34.43 -17.53 -58.99
CA LYS A 4 -33.55 -17.92 -57.88
C LYS A 4 -33.84 -16.97 -56.71
N LEU A 5 -34.50 -17.44 -55.67
CA LEU A 5 -34.59 -16.72 -54.41
C LEU A 5 -33.44 -17.22 -53.51
N LEU A 6 -32.27 -16.61 -53.72
CA LEU A 6 -31.13 -16.74 -52.81
C LEU A 6 -31.51 -16.06 -51.49
N PHE A 7 -31.88 -16.86 -50.50
CA PHE A 7 -31.98 -16.40 -49.12
C PHE A 7 -30.55 -16.25 -48.58
N PHE A 8 -29.94 -15.08 -48.85
CA PHE A 8 -28.67 -14.69 -48.27
C PHE A 8 -28.89 -14.49 -46.77
N LEU A 9 -28.49 -15.48 -45.98
CA LEU A 9 -28.38 -15.39 -44.53
C LEU A 9 -27.17 -14.51 -44.23
N ILE A 10 -27.38 -13.19 -44.19
CA ILE A 10 -26.37 -12.23 -43.78
C ILE A 10 -26.22 -12.37 -42.27
N LEU A 11 -25.34 -13.29 -41.85
CA LEU A 11 -24.82 -13.33 -40.50
C LEU A 11 -24.04 -12.02 -40.30
N PRO A 12 -24.41 -11.13 -39.35
CA PRO A 12 -23.55 -10.01 -39.04
C PRO A 12 -22.29 -10.61 -38.45
N LEU A 13 -21.19 -10.51 -39.21
CA LEU A 13 -19.85 -10.76 -38.73
C LEU A 13 -19.60 -9.72 -37.63
N LEU A 14 -19.95 -10.06 -36.39
CA LEU A 14 -19.57 -9.33 -35.20
C LEU A 14 -18.04 -9.43 -35.13
N LEU A 15 -17.38 -8.47 -35.78
CA LEU A 15 -16.02 -8.07 -35.49
C LEU A 15 -15.97 -7.83 -33.98
N GLY A 16 -15.32 -8.75 -33.28
CA GLY A 16 -14.92 -8.60 -31.89
C GLY A 16 -13.97 -7.42 -31.78
N ALA A 17 -14.50 -6.20 -31.79
CA ALA A 17 -13.83 -5.05 -31.26
C ALA A 17 -13.75 -5.28 -29.75
N GLY A 18 -12.66 -5.90 -29.29
CA GLY A 18 -12.32 -5.91 -27.89
C GLY A 18 -12.32 -4.45 -27.43
N VAL A 19 -13.28 -4.09 -26.59
CA VAL A 19 -13.29 -2.79 -25.92
C VAL A 19 -11.97 -2.71 -25.18
N PRO A 20 -11.08 -1.75 -25.46
CA PRO A 20 -9.86 -1.59 -24.69
C PRO A 20 -10.29 -1.39 -23.24
N GLU A 21 -9.86 -2.30 -22.38
CA GLU A 21 -10.14 -2.23 -20.95
C GLU A 21 -9.56 -0.91 -20.44
N GLU A 22 -10.45 -0.01 -20.02
CA GLU A 22 -10.05 1.30 -19.53
C GLU A 22 -9.21 1.08 -18.27
N HIS A 23 -7.89 1.26 -18.37
CA HIS A 23 -6.97 1.05 -17.26
C HIS A 23 -7.18 2.17 -16.24
N LYS A 24 -8.08 1.93 -15.29
CA LYS A 24 -8.30 2.86 -14.18
C LYS A 24 -7.07 2.83 -13.28
N PRO A 25 -6.48 3.99 -12.97
CA PRO A 25 -5.31 4.03 -12.12
C PRO A 25 -5.63 3.45 -10.74
N ASN A 26 -4.74 2.60 -10.25
CA ASN A 26 -4.91 1.95 -8.94
C ASN A 26 -4.71 3.01 -7.85
N LYS A 27 -5.71 3.19 -6.99
CA LYS A 27 -5.58 3.99 -5.77
C LYS A 27 -5.24 3.07 -4.60
N ILE A 28 -4.34 3.52 -3.73
CA ILE A 28 -4.02 2.80 -2.50
C ILE A 28 -5.19 2.88 -1.53
N ASP A 29 -5.54 1.75 -0.95
CA ASP A 29 -6.57 1.61 0.08
C ASP A 29 -6.01 1.98 1.46
N TRP A 30 -5.82 3.27 1.69
CA TRP A 30 -5.32 3.79 2.96
C TRP A 30 -6.31 3.57 4.10
N LEU A 31 -5.81 3.05 5.22
CA LEU A 31 -6.52 2.96 6.49
C LEU A 31 -5.97 3.96 7.50
N ASP A 32 -6.81 4.32 8.48
CA ASP A 32 -6.33 4.98 9.69
C ASP A 32 -5.45 4.04 10.52
N PHE A 33 -4.65 4.63 11.41
CA PHE A 33 -3.67 3.89 12.19
C PHE A 33 -4.25 2.74 12.99
N ASN A 34 -5.34 2.96 13.73
CA ASN A 34 -5.86 1.96 14.67
C ASN A 34 -6.52 0.81 13.92
N THR A 35 -7.35 1.13 12.92
CA THR A 35 -8.00 0.12 12.08
C THR A 35 -6.95 -0.69 11.32
N GLY A 36 -6.00 -0.02 10.69
CA GLY A 36 -4.98 -0.66 9.88
C GLY A 36 -4.02 -1.53 10.69
N PHE A 37 -3.53 -1.05 11.83
CA PHE A 37 -2.57 -1.80 12.65
C PHE A 37 -3.22 -3.07 13.22
N LEU A 38 -4.45 -2.95 13.73
CA LEU A 38 -5.22 -4.11 14.21
C LEU A 38 -5.48 -5.11 13.08
N LYS A 39 -5.86 -4.63 11.89
CA LYS A 39 -6.08 -5.48 10.71
C LYS A 39 -4.80 -6.23 10.31
N ALA A 40 -3.66 -5.55 10.27
CA ALA A 40 -2.37 -6.16 9.97
C ALA A 40 -2.01 -7.28 10.95
N GLN A 41 -2.21 -7.05 12.25
CA GLN A 41 -2.00 -8.08 13.28
C GLN A 41 -2.94 -9.27 13.08
N LYS A 42 -4.23 -9.03 12.85
CA LYS A 42 -5.24 -10.07 12.68
C LYS A 42 -5.01 -10.93 11.44
N GLU A 43 -4.62 -10.30 10.33
CA GLU A 43 -4.44 -10.98 9.04
C GLU A 43 -3.02 -11.54 8.85
N GLY A 44 -2.09 -11.26 9.78
CA GLY A 44 -0.69 -11.62 9.63
C GLY A 44 -0.02 -10.95 8.41
N LYS A 45 -0.60 -9.86 7.91
CA LYS A 45 -0.16 -9.14 6.71
C LYS A 45 0.72 -7.94 7.10
N ILE A 46 1.74 -7.62 6.31
CA ILE A 46 2.65 -6.51 6.63
C ILE A 46 1.87 -5.20 6.67
N ALA A 47 2.03 -4.41 7.73
CA ALA A 47 1.54 -3.03 7.77
C ALA A 47 2.62 -2.10 7.22
N ILE A 48 2.30 -1.31 6.19
CA ILE A 48 3.10 -0.17 5.76
C ILE A 48 2.47 1.10 6.34
N ILE A 49 3.20 1.79 7.20
CA ILE A 49 2.76 3.00 7.89
C ILE A 49 3.50 4.19 7.31
N ASP A 50 2.82 4.99 6.49
CA ASP A 50 3.36 6.23 5.96
C ASP A 50 3.14 7.38 6.95
N CYS A 51 4.22 7.88 7.54
CA CYS A 51 4.20 9.04 8.42
C CYS A 51 4.44 10.32 7.63
N TYR A 52 3.44 11.21 7.64
CA TYR A 52 3.46 12.49 6.93
C TYR A 52 3.02 13.64 7.83
N THR A 53 3.19 14.87 7.34
CA THR A 53 2.59 16.08 7.91
C THR A 53 2.04 16.97 6.79
N GLU A 54 1.11 17.86 7.11
CA GLU A 54 0.47 18.76 6.13
C GLU A 54 1.46 19.71 5.44
N TRP A 55 2.50 20.12 6.17
CA TRP A 55 3.53 21.04 5.69
C TRP A 55 4.69 20.33 4.98
N CYS A 56 4.77 19.00 5.02
CA CYS A 56 5.85 18.23 4.42
C CYS A 56 5.75 18.19 2.88
N GLY A 57 6.56 19.00 2.20
CA GLY A 57 6.63 19.03 0.74
C GLY A 57 7.03 17.69 0.12
N TRP A 58 8.04 17.02 0.66
CA TRP A 58 8.52 15.73 0.15
C TRP A 58 7.51 14.59 0.32
N CYS A 59 6.63 14.67 1.33
CA CYS A 59 5.53 13.72 1.50
C CYS A 59 4.54 13.84 0.33
N LYS A 60 4.19 15.07 -0.06
CA LYS A 60 3.33 15.34 -1.23
C LYS A 60 3.99 14.90 -2.54
N VAL A 61 5.31 15.03 -2.65
CA VAL A 61 6.07 14.51 -3.80
C VAL A 61 6.00 12.98 -3.84
N MET A 62 6.14 12.29 -2.71
CA MET A 62 5.99 10.85 -2.61
C MET A 62 4.59 10.38 -3.00
N ASP A 63 3.55 11.06 -2.49
CA ASP A 63 2.15 10.79 -2.84
C ASP A 63 1.93 10.89 -4.36
N LYS A 64 2.47 11.93 -5.01
CA LYS A 64 2.25 12.22 -6.44
C LYS A 64 3.16 11.45 -7.40
N LYS A 65 4.36 11.05 -6.99
CA LYS A 65 5.35 10.43 -7.89
C LYS A 65 5.54 8.95 -7.66
N THR A 66 5.26 8.47 -6.45
CA THR A 66 5.55 7.09 -6.06
C THR A 66 4.27 6.34 -5.74
N PHE A 67 3.46 6.85 -4.81
CA PHE A 67 2.23 6.17 -4.37
C PHE A 67 1.09 6.23 -5.38
N SER A 68 1.10 7.18 -6.31
CA SER A 68 0.16 7.21 -7.44
C SER A 68 0.64 6.40 -8.65
N ASN A 69 1.76 5.69 -8.56
CA ASN A 69 2.17 4.77 -9.62
C ASN A 69 1.32 3.49 -9.52
N ASP A 70 0.72 3.06 -10.64
CA ASP A 70 -0.21 1.94 -10.66
C ASP A 70 0.40 0.62 -10.16
N SER A 71 1.69 0.37 -10.45
CA SER A 71 2.37 -0.84 -10.00
C SER A 71 2.62 -0.83 -8.50
N ILE A 72 2.97 0.33 -7.93
CA ILE A 72 3.12 0.52 -6.48
C ILE A 72 1.77 0.36 -5.78
N ALA A 73 0.73 1.03 -6.27
CA ALA A 73 -0.58 0.97 -5.66
C ALA A 73 -1.18 -0.44 -5.70
N ALA A 74 -1.08 -1.13 -6.83
CA ALA A 74 -1.51 -2.52 -6.97
C ALA A 74 -0.79 -3.44 -5.98
N ARG A 75 0.55 -3.35 -5.91
CA ARG A 75 1.37 -4.16 -4.99
C ARG A 75 1.05 -3.85 -3.53
N MET A 76 0.84 -2.58 -3.18
CA MET A 76 0.44 -2.16 -1.85
C MET A 76 -0.90 -2.76 -1.43
N ASN A 77 -1.92 -2.67 -2.29
CA ASN A 77 -3.25 -3.22 -1.99
C ASN A 77 -3.22 -4.76 -1.89
N GLU A 78 -2.47 -5.42 -2.77
CA GLU A 78 -2.35 -6.87 -2.78
C GLU A 78 -1.61 -7.38 -1.53
N LYS A 79 -0.44 -6.83 -1.21
CA LYS A 79 0.51 -7.45 -0.26
C LYS A 79 0.60 -6.79 1.10
N TYR A 80 0.06 -5.58 1.26
CA TYR A 80 0.18 -4.83 2.51
C TYR A 80 -1.18 -4.41 3.09
N ILE A 81 -1.16 -4.01 4.35
CA ILE A 81 -2.15 -3.12 4.95
C ILE A 81 -1.55 -1.73 4.97
N ALA A 82 -2.04 -0.84 4.10
CA ALA A 82 -1.54 0.52 3.97
C ALA A 82 -2.17 1.44 5.00
N ILE A 83 -1.34 2.17 5.74
CA ILE A 83 -1.75 3.02 6.85
C ILE A 83 -1.20 4.42 6.61
N LYS A 84 -2.08 5.42 6.62
CA LYS A 84 -1.71 6.83 6.48
C LYS A 84 -1.77 7.48 7.86
N PHE A 85 -0.65 7.99 8.35
CA PHE A 85 -0.54 8.45 9.74
C PHE A 85 0.12 9.83 9.83
N ASN A 86 -0.55 10.77 10.49
CA ASN A 86 0.02 12.08 10.81
C ASN A 86 0.16 12.20 12.33
N PRO A 87 1.40 12.15 12.87
CA PRO A 87 1.64 12.18 14.32
C PRO A 87 1.46 13.57 14.95
N GLU A 88 1.25 14.63 14.15
CA GLU A 88 0.97 15.98 14.64
C GLU A 88 -0.53 16.24 14.84
N LEU A 89 -1.40 15.40 14.26
CA LEU A 89 -2.84 15.49 14.50
C LEU A 89 -3.20 14.96 15.89
N PRO A 90 -4.18 15.59 16.57
CA PRO A 90 -4.68 15.10 17.85
C PRO A 90 -5.28 13.71 17.67
N GLY A 91 -4.93 12.79 18.57
CA GLY A 91 -5.41 11.41 18.51
C GLY A 91 -4.79 10.52 19.57
N LYS A 92 -5.38 9.34 19.72
CA LYS A 92 -4.87 8.23 20.54
C LYS A 92 -4.67 7.02 19.65
N TYR A 93 -3.53 6.37 19.83
CA TYR A 93 -3.07 5.30 18.96
C TYR A 93 -2.64 4.08 19.79
N TRP A 94 -2.93 2.88 19.29
CA TRP A 94 -2.66 1.63 20.00
C TRP A 94 -1.84 0.67 19.14
N THR A 95 -0.81 0.10 19.75
CA THR A 95 -0.10 -1.09 19.26
C THR A 95 -0.13 -2.23 20.28
N GLY A 96 -0.79 -1.99 21.42
CA GLY A 96 -0.92 -2.84 22.60
C GLY A 96 -2.02 -2.31 23.53
N THR A 97 -1.86 -2.45 24.84
CA THR A 97 -2.89 -2.05 25.83
C THR A 97 -2.97 -0.54 26.02
N ASP A 98 -1.83 0.13 26.08
CA ASP A 98 -1.76 1.54 26.43
C ASP A 98 -1.91 2.43 25.19
N SER A 99 -2.65 3.54 25.35
CA SER A 99 -2.82 4.53 24.29
C SER A 99 -1.65 5.51 24.26
N LEU A 100 -1.14 5.82 23.08
CA LEU A 100 -0.12 6.84 22.85
C LEU A 100 -0.69 8.04 22.10
N THR A 101 -0.15 9.23 22.36
CA THR A 101 -0.32 10.40 21.46
C THR A 101 0.39 10.17 20.13
N GLY A 102 0.09 10.97 19.11
CA GLY A 102 0.75 10.85 17.79
C GLY A 102 2.28 10.95 17.88
N ARG A 103 2.80 11.91 18.66
CA ARG A 103 4.24 12.06 18.89
C ARG A 103 4.86 10.86 19.61
N GLN A 104 4.20 10.35 20.65
CA GLN A 104 4.68 9.16 21.37
C GLN A 104 4.65 7.92 20.47
N MET A 105 3.63 7.78 19.63
CA MET A 105 3.56 6.71 18.65
C MET A 105 4.71 6.79 17.64
N LEU A 106 5.02 7.97 17.10
CA LEU A 106 6.17 8.16 16.22
C LEU A 106 7.50 7.76 16.90
N MET A 107 7.68 8.11 18.18
CA MET A 107 8.86 7.68 18.94
C MET A 107 8.90 6.15 19.11
N ALA A 108 7.77 5.52 19.42
CA ALA A 108 7.68 4.07 19.56
C ALA A 108 8.02 3.35 18.25
N LEU A 109 7.43 3.77 17.12
CA LEU A 109 7.69 3.20 15.79
C LEU A 109 9.16 3.35 15.37
N SER A 110 9.78 4.48 15.71
CA SER A 110 11.17 4.79 15.37
C SER A 110 12.21 4.29 16.37
N ASN A 111 11.81 3.52 17.39
CA ASN A 111 12.70 3.11 18.48
C ASN A 111 13.46 4.31 19.08
N ASN A 112 12.72 5.40 19.35
CA ASN A 112 13.20 6.70 19.83
C ASN A 112 14.21 7.41 18.92
N LYS A 113 14.27 7.07 17.62
CA LYS A 113 15.18 7.68 16.63
C LYS A 113 14.43 8.17 15.39
N PRO A 114 13.58 9.21 15.50
CA PRO A 114 12.86 9.77 14.35
C PRO A 114 13.84 10.38 13.33
N THR A 115 13.50 10.26 12.04
CA THR A 115 14.39 10.67 10.92
C THR A 115 13.87 11.87 10.12
N GLY A 116 12.83 12.56 10.59
CA GLY A 116 12.09 13.56 9.81
C GLY A 116 11.10 12.93 8.83
N TYR A 117 10.45 13.77 8.00
CA TYR A 117 9.40 13.34 7.05
C TYR A 117 9.82 13.50 5.58
N PRO A 118 9.31 12.64 4.67
CA PRO A 118 8.52 11.44 4.97
C PRO A 118 9.40 10.40 5.67
N THR A 119 8.78 9.57 6.48
CA THR A 119 9.37 8.32 6.97
C THR A 119 8.25 7.30 7.00
N PHE A 120 8.55 6.07 6.64
CA PHE A 120 7.54 5.03 6.67
C PHE A 120 8.09 3.78 7.33
N PHE A 121 7.17 3.01 7.91
CA PHE A 121 7.50 1.85 8.70
C PHE A 121 6.87 0.60 8.10
N PHE A 122 7.60 -0.51 8.17
CA PHE A 122 7.04 -1.83 7.89
C PHE A 122 6.98 -2.64 9.16
N PHE A 123 5.76 -2.96 9.59
CA PHE A 123 5.51 -3.89 10.68
C PHE A 123 5.26 -5.29 10.13
N VAL A 124 6.10 -6.25 10.51
CA VAL A 124 5.97 -7.67 10.17
C VAL A 124 5.34 -8.40 11.36
N PRO A 125 4.08 -8.86 11.26
CA PRO A 125 3.37 -9.40 12.42
C PRO A 125 3.97 -10.69 12.98
N GLN A 126 4.60 -11.52 12.13
CA GLN A 126 5.11 -12.86 12.46
C GLN A 126 6.04 -12.88 13.67
N ASP A 127 6.91 -11.88 13.78
CA ASP A 127 7.90 -11.73 14.85
C ASP A 127 7.87 -10.32 15.46
N LYS A 128 6.81 -9.56 15.16
CA LYS A 128 6.59 -8.18 15.59
C LYS A 128 7.75 -7.24 15.22
N LYS A 129 8.47 -7.52 14.14
CA LYS A 129 9.57 -6.68 13.69
C LYS A 129 9.07 -5.38 13.09
N MET A 130 9.73 -4.28 13.44
CA MET A 130 9.53 -2.96 12.83
C MET A 130 10.76 -2.55 12.03
N PHE A 131 10.58 -2.16 10.78
CA PHE A 131 11.59 -1.57 9.92
C PHE A 131 11.25 -0.11 9.67
N GLN A 132 12.22 0.79 9.84
CA GLN A 132 12.08 2.20 9.51
C GLN A 132 12.77 2.49 8.18
N VAL A 133 12.08 3.21 7.29
CA VAL A 133 12.62 3.65 6.01
C VAL A 133 12.54 5.18 5.95
N PRO A 134 13.68 5.86 6.13
CA PRO A 134 13.71 7.32 6.14
C PRO A 134 13.68 7.89 4.73
N GLY A 135 13.00 9.03 4.62
CA GLY A 135 13.03 9.90 3.45
C GLY A 135 12.18 9.41 2.29
N TYR A 136 12.15 10.25 1.25
CA TYR A 136 11.49 9.95 -0.01
C TYR A 136 12.10 8.69 -0.66
N LYS A 137 11.24 7.88 -1.28
CA LYS A 137 11.62 6.85 -2.25
C LYS A 137 10.87 7.09 -3.55
N ASP A 138 11.56 6.98 -4.66
CA ASP A 138 10.93 6.82 -5.96
C ASP A 138 10.43 5.38 -6.15
N VAL A 139 9.91 5.08 -7.33
CA VAL A 139 9.31 3.76 -7.64
C VAL A 139 10.34 2.64 -7.53
N GLU A 140 11.56 2.85 -7.99
CA GLU A 140 12.62 1.83 -7.93
C GLU A 140 13.05 1.59 -6.48
N GLY A 141 13.38 2.66 -5.75
CA GLY A 141 13.80 2.56 -4.36
C GLY A 141 12.72 1.97 -3.44
N LEU A 142 11.43 2.24 -3.71
CA LEU A 142 10.35 1.63 -2.95
C LEU A 142 10.17 0.14 -3.29
N ASN A 143 10.36 -0.25 -4.55
CA ASN A 143 10.33 -1.67 -4.93
C ASN A 143 11.46 -2.47 -4.29
N GLU A 144 12.67 -1.91 -4.20
CA GLU A 144 13.78 -2.57 -3.49
C GLU A 144 13.43 -2.81 -2.01
N VAL A 145 12.81 -1.82 -1.37
CA VAL A 145 12.31 -1.95 0.01
C VAL A 145 11.25 -3.04 0.12
N PHE A 146 10.30 -3.11 -0.82
CA PHE A 146 9.29 -4.15 -0.87
C PHE A 146 9.91 -5.55 -1.00
N ASP A 147 10.85 -5.74 -1.92
CA ASP A 147 11.52 -7.02 -2.12
C ASP A 147 12.26 -7.49 -0.86
N ASN A 148 12.89 -6.55 -0.15
CA ASN A 148 13.60 -6.84 1.09
C ASN A 148 12.66 -7.25 2.23
N VAL A 149 11.56 -6.50 2.44
CA VAL A 149 10.62 -6.81 3.53
C VAL A 149 9.78 -8.06 3.24
N GLU A 150 9.41 -8.32 1.99
CA GLU A 150 8.69 -9.55 1.61
C GLU A 150 9.56 -10.79 1.80
N ARG A 151 10.85 -10.70 1.44
CA ARG A 151 11.83 -11.75 1.71
C ARG A 151 11.98 -12.00 3.21
N TYR A 152 12.02 -10.94 4.01
CA TYR A 152 12.07 -11.05 5.46
C TYR A 152 10.83 -11.75 6.01
N GLN A 153 9.63 -11.31 5.62
CA GLN A 153 8.39 -11.91 6.10
C GLN A 153 8.31 -13.40 5.74
N LYS A 154 8.70 -13.78 4.52
CA LYS A 154 8.76 -15.18 4.12
C LYS A 154 9.67 -16.00 5.05
N ALA A 155 10.85 -15.47 5.38
CA ALA A 155 11.77 -16.13 6.31
C ALA A 155 11.22 -16.17 7.75
N ALA A 156 10.54 -15.11 8.21
CA ALA A 156 9.93 -15.06 9.53
C ALA A 156 8.78 -16.09 9.65
N THR A 157 7.94 -16.20 8.61
CA THR A 157 6.83 -17.16 8.54
C THR A 157 7.32 -18.60 8.67
N LEU A 158 8.46 -18.94 8.06
CA LEU A 158 9.05 -20.28 8.15
C LEU A 158 9.63 -20.62 9.53
N LYS A 159 9.90 -19.61 10.36
CA LYS A 159 10.44 -19.76 11.73
C LYS A 159 9.34 -19.73 12.78
N SER A 160 8.16 -19.20 12.44
CA SER A 160 7.01 -19.21 13.32
C SER A 160 6.53 -20.67 13.51
N PRO A 161 6.36 -21.13 14.77
CA PRO A 161 5.93 -22.49 15.07
C PRO A 161 4.50 -22.79 14.63
#